data_AF-A0A8S3JM67-F1
#
_entry.id   AF-A0A8S3JM67-F1
#
_cell.length_a   1.000
_cell.length_b   1.000
_cell.length_c   1.000
_cell.angle_alpha   90.00
_cell.angle_beta   90.00
_cell.angle_gamma   90.00
#
_symmetry.space_group_name_H-M   'P 1'
#
loop_
_entity.id
_entity.type
_entity.pdbx_description
1 polymer ?
#
loop_
_entity_poly.entity_id
_entity_poly.type
_entity_poly.pdbx_seq_one_letter_code
_entity_poly.pdbx_strand_id
1 'polypeptide(L)' 'MRESVIIIFLISLNQIYGQQMELIAGHVLFRHGDRTPITTYPTDPTKETDWPNGFGQLTNNGIEQ' A
#
# COMPACT_ATOMS: atom_id res chain seq x y z
N MET A 1 -15.03 -45.15 -24.64
CA MET A 1 -16.05 -44.47 -23.80
C MET A 1 -15.51 -44.15 -22.40
N ARG A 2 -14.96 -45.11 -21.64
CA ARG A 2 -14.42 -44.85 -20.28
C ARG A 2 -13.21 -43.92 -20.23
N GLU A 3 -12.21 -44.13 -21.10
CA GLU A 3 -11.02 -43.27 -21.17
C GLU A 3 -11.37 -41.82 -21.51
N SER A 4 -12.30 -41.64 -22.44
CA SER A 4 -12.79 -40.32 -22.84
C SER A 4 -13.46 -39.57 -21.68
N VAL A 5 -14.18 -40.27 -20.80
CA VAL A 5 -14.81 -39.68 -19.61
C VAL A 5 -13.76 -39.25 -18.57
N ILE A 6 -12.72 -40.05 -18.36
CA ILE A 6 -11.61 -39.71 -17.44
C ILE A 6 -10.85 -38.48 -17.94
N ILE A 7 -10.54 -38.43 -19.24
CA ILE A 7 -9.85 -37.28 -19.84
C ILE A 7 -10.69 -36.00 -19.71
N ILE A 8 -11.99 -36.07 -19.99
CA ILE A 8 -12.91 -34.93 -19.83
C ILE A 8 -12.95 -34.48 -18.36
N PHE A 9 -12.99 -35.41 -17.41
CA PHE A 9 -12.98 -35.12 -15.98
C PHE A 9 -11.67 -34.46 -15.51
N LEU A 10 -10.52 -34.89 -16.03
CA LEU A 10 -9.23 -34.28 -15.72
C LEU A 10 -9.09 -32.88 -16.31
N ILE A 11 -9.62 -32.65 -17.52
CA ILE A 11 -9.62 -31.33 -18.16
C ILE A 11 -10.53 -30.37 -17.37
N SER A 12 -11.72 -30.81 -16.97
CA SER A 12 -12.64 -29.97 -16.19
C SER A 12 -12.10 -29.65 -14.80
N LEU A 13 -11.39 -30.58 -14.15
CA LEU A 13 -10.65 -30.29 -12.91
C LEU A 13 -9.59 -29.20 -13.14
N ASN A 14 -8.77 -29.31 -14.19
CA ASN A 14 -7.74 -28.31 -14.49
C ASN A 14 -8.33 -26.92 -14.76
N GLN A 15 -9.49 -26.80 -15.42
CA GLN A 15 -10.16 -25.51 -15.63
C GLN A 15 -10.66 -24.88 -14.33
N ILE A 16 -11.13 -25.69 -13.36
CA ILE A 16 -11.61 -25.20 -12.06
C ILE A 16 -10.44 -24.71 -11.20
N TYR A 17 -9.31 -25.42 -11.19
CA TYR A 17 -8.12 -25.03 -10.42
C TYR A 17 -7.25 -23.97 -11.12
N GLY A 18 -7.34 -23.85 -12.44
CA GLY A 18 -6.53 -22.94 -13.25
C GLY A 18 -7.08 -21.53 -13.37
N GLN A 19 -8.19 -21.21 -12.69
CA GLN A 19 -8.75 -19.86 -12.76
C GLN A 19 -7.89 -18.89 -11.95
N GLN A 20 -7.08 -18.11 -12.67
CA GLN A 20 -6.26 -17.06 -12.09
C GLN A 20 -7.08 -15.77 -11.98
N MET A 21 -7.05 -15.16 -10.81
CA MET A 21 -7.66 -13.84 -10.60
C MET A 21 -6.81 -12.77 -11.29
N GLU A 22 -7.46 -11.87 -12.02
CA GLU A 22 -6.82 -10.72 -12.65
C GLU A 22 -7.12 -9.46 -11.83
N LEU A 23 -6.06 -8.72 -11.46
CA LEU A 23 -6.23 -7.40 -10.85
C LEU A 23 -6.60 -6.39 -11.94
N ILE A 24 -7.86 -6.00 -12.01
CA ILE A 24 -8.36 -5.09 -13.03
C ILE A 24 -8.03 -3.63 -12.69
N ALA A 25 -8.12 -3.24 -11.41
CA ALA A 25 -7.75 -1.89 -10.94
C ALA A 25 -7.48 -1.87 -9.42
N GLY A 26 -6.56 -1.01 -8.99
CA GLY A 26 -6.29 -0.73 -7.58
C GLY A 26 -6.16 0.77 -7.35
N HIS A 27 -6.82 1.28 -6.30
CA HIS A 27 -6.75 2.68 -5.90
C HIS A 27 -6.38 2.75 -4.43
N VAL A 28 -5.48 3.67 -4.09
CA VAL A 28 -4.99 3.82 -2.71
C VAL A 28 -5.17 5.27 -2.29
N LEU A 29 -5.77 5.46 -1.13
CA LEU A 29 -5.84 6.74 -0.44
C LEU A 29 -5.03 6.62 0.84
N PHE A 30 -3.92 7.35 0.91
CA PHE A 30 -3.03 7.34 2.05
C PHE A 30 -2.74 8.76 2.50
N ARG A 31 -2.42 8.88 3.79
CA ARG A 31 -1.89 10.12 4.35
C ARG A 31 -0.39 10.19 4.07
N HIS A 32 0.15 11.40 4.04
CA HIS A 32 1.60 11.61 4.13
C HIS A 32 2.20 10.91 5.37
N GLY A 33 3.48 10.53 5.30
CA GLY A 33 4.23 9.98 6.44
C GLY A 33 4.49 11.02 7.54
N ASP A 34 5.22 10.63 8.58
CA ASP A 34 5.57 11.54 9.67
C ASP A 34 6.22 12.86 9.19
N ARG A 35 5.79 13.98 9.77
CA ARG A 35 6.26 15.33 9.41
C ARG A 35 6.34 16.22 10.62
N THR A 36 7.14 17.27 10.52
CA THR A 36 7.24 18.32 11.53
C THR A 36 5.92 19.11 11.63
N PRO A 37 5.69 19.82 12.75
CA PRO A 37 4.52 20.70 12.91
C PRO A 37 4.44 21.70 11.76
N ILE A 38 3.22 22.08 11.33
CA ILE A 38 3.02 23.12 10.31
C ILE A 38 3.05 24.51 10.97
N THR A 39 2.51 24.60 12.18
CA THR A 39 2.52 25.78 13.03
C THR A 39 2.61 25.32 14.48
N THR A 40 2.94 26.25 15.37
CA THR A 40 2.92 26.01 16.82
C THR A 40 2.18 27.12 17.57
N TYR A 41 1.92 26.89 18.85
CA TYR A 41 1.33 27.86 19.76
C TYR A 41 2.36 28.95 20.14
N PRO A 42 1.91 30.18 20.49
CA PRO A 42 2.80 31.33 20.60
C PRO A 42 3.98 31.17 21.58
N THR A 43 3.77 30.43 22.67
CA THR A 43 4.75 30.22 23.74
C THR A 43 5.49 28.89 23.65
N ASP A 44 5.44 28.20 22.51
CA ASP A 44 6.20 26.95 22.33
C ASP A 44 7.71 27.25 22.40
N PRO A 45 8.47 26.58 23.29
CA PRO A 45 9.91 26.72 23.33
C PRO A 45 10.58 26.22 22.03
N THR A 46 9.98 25.24 21.34
CA THR A 46 10.51 24.67 20.09
C THR A 46 10.11 25.54 18.91
N LYS A 47 11.11 26.10 18.22
CA LYS A 47 10.94 26.96 17.05
C LYS A 47 11.18 26.18 15.76
N GLU A 48 10.85 26.80 14.64
CA GLU A 48 11.04 26.19 13.32
C GLU A 48 12.50 25.80 13.07
N THR A 49 13.44 26.60 13.55
CA THR A 49 14.89 26.37 13.42
C THR A 49 15.39 25.14 14.17
N ASP A 50 14.61 24.62 15.12
CA ASP A 50 14.98 23.41 15.86
C ASP A 50 14.66 22.13 15.07
N TRP A 51 13.93 22.26 13.95
CA TRP A 51 13.63 21.17 13.04
C TRP A 51 14.64 21.18 11.87
N PRO A 52 15.28 20.05 11.53
CA PRO A 52 16.33 20.00 10.50
C PRO A 52 15.93 20.60 9.15
N ASN A 53 14.66 20.46 8.77
CA ASN A 53 14.10 20.92 7.51
C ASN A 53 13.03 22.01 7.68
N GLY A 54 12.86 22.55 8.89
CA GLY A 54 11.78 23.49 9.21
C GLY A 54 10.40 22.83 9.35
N PHE A 55 9.35 23.64 9.34
CA PHE A 55 7.98 23.23 9.58
C PHE A 55 7.31 22.60 8.35
N GLY A 56 6.37 21.69 8.61
CA GLY A 56 5.55 21.00 7.61
C GLY A 56 6.28 19.98 6.72
N GLN A 57 7.58 19.75 6.93
CA GLN A 57 8.39 18.84 6.10
C GLN A 57 8.35 17.41 6.64
N LEU A 58 8.45 16.43 5.74
CA LEU A 58 8.61 15.03 6.12
C LEU A 58 9.91 14.84 6.93
N THR A 59 9.82 14.02 7.97
CA THR A 59 11.01 13.54 8.69
C THR A 59 11.62 12.37 7.93
N ASN A 60 12.88 11.99 8.23
CA ASN A 60 13.49 10.79 7.64
C ASN A 60 12.64 9.53 7.96
N ASN A 61 12.11 9.45 9.18
CA ASN A 61 11.20 8.39 9.57
C ASN A 61 9.91 8.41 8.73
N GLY A 62 9.39 9.60 8.40
CA GLY A 62 8.22 9.74 7.54
C GLY A 62 8.46 9.41 6.08
N ILE A 63 9.70 9.47 5.60
CA ILE A 63 10.10 9.02 4.27
C ILE A 63 10.21 7.48 4.21
N GLU A 64 10.60 6.85 5.31
CA GLU A 64 10.75 5.39 5.42
C GLU A 64 9.42 4.64 5.62
N GLN A 65 8.35 5.33 6.04
CA GLN A 65 6.99 4.78 6.23
C GLN A 65 6.28 4.51 4.89
#